data_AF-G9YPC4-F1
#
_entry.id   AF-G9YPC4-F1
#
_cell.length_a   1.000
_cell.length_b   1.000
_cell.length_c   1.000
_cell.angle_alpha   90.00
_cell.angle_beta   90.00
_cell.angle_gamma   90.00
#
_symmetry.space_group_name_H-M   'P 1'
#
loop_
_entity.id
_entity.type
_entity.pdbx_description
1 polymer ?
#
loop_
_entity_poly.entity_id
_entity_poly.type
_entity_poly.pdbx_seq_one_letter_code
_entity_poly.pdbx_strand_id
1 'polypeptide(L)' 'MPSGRKKRKPSTEEDNMKIEWILCPFCGSKTRLKIRDDTVLENFPLYCPKCKHETLIAVRQLNLSIIQEPDAKTQSR' A
#
# COMPACT_ATOMS: atom_id res chain seq x y z
N MET A 1 17.65 -44.60 -29.37
CA MET A 1 16.32 -44.34 -28.77
C MET A 1 16.40 -43.09 -27.91
N PRO A 2 15.53 -42.09 -28.11
CA PRO A 2 15.71 -40.74 -27.62
C PRO A 2 15.14 -40.60 -26.21
N SER A 3 15.96 -40.76 -25.18
CA SER A 3 15.56 -40.39 -23.82
C SER A 3 15.74 -38.88 -23.61
N GLY A 4 14.93 -38.12 -24.35
CA GLY A 4 14.75 -36.69 -24.15
C GLY A 4 14.14 -36.46 -22.78
N ARG A 5 15.00 -36.24 -21.77
CA ARG A 5 14.58 -35.74 -20.45
C ARG A 5 14.08 -34.32 -20.62
N LYS A 6 12.78 -34.17 -20.94
CA LYS A 6 12.07 -32.89 -20.82
C LYS A 6 12.20 -32.45 -19.37
N LYS A 7 13.17 -31.56 -19.09
CA LYS A 7 13.23 -30.84 -17.81
C LYS A 7 11.93 -30.06 -17.70
N ARG A 8 10.99 -30.57 -16.91
CA ARG A 8 9.81 -29.82 -16.48
C ARG A 8 10.37 -28.61 -15.74
N LYS A 9 10.26 -27.42 -16.35
CA LYS A 9 10.46 -26.16 -15.61
C LYS A 9 9.39 -26.16 -14.52
N PRO A 10 9.73 -26.16 -13.22
CA PRO A 10 8.78 -25.67 -12.24
C PRO A 10 8.60 -24.21 -12.62
N SER A 11 7.43 -23.85 -13.12
CA SER A 11 7.00 -22.46 -13.14
C SER A 11 6.86 -22.07 -11.69
N THR A 12 7.96 -21.65 -11.06
CA THR A 12 7.89 -20.81 -9.88
C THR A 12 7.33 -19.48 -10.36
N GLU A 13 6.01 -19.45 -10.56
CA GLU A 13 5.19 -18.29 -10.21
C GLU A 13 5.29 -18.15 -8.69
N GLU A 14 6.49 -17.80 -8.22
CA GLU A 14 6.75 -17.38 -6.86
C GLU A 14 6.04 -16.05 -6.70
N ASP A 15 4.86 -16.15 -6.13
CA ASP A 15 4.07 -15.10 -5.52
C ASP A 15 5.01 -14.17 -4.73
N ASN A 16 5.42 -13.10 -5.42
CA ASN A 16 6.28 -12.07 -4.88
C ASN A 16 5.42 -11.20 -3.96
N MET A 17 5.03 -11.72 -2.79
CA MET A 17 4.25 -10.99 -1.80
C MET A 17 5.05 -9.77 -1.36
N LYS A 18 4.68 -8.61 -1.88
CA LYS A 18 5.31 -7.33 -1.53
C LYS A 18 4.59 -6.79 -0.30
N ILE A 19 5.35 -6.57 0.76
CA ILE A 19 4.85 -5.96 1.99
C ILE A 19 5.44 -4.56 2.10
N GLU A 20 4.57 -3.56 2.14
CA GLU A 20 4.98 -2.17 2.36
C GLU A 20 4.41 -1.61 3.66
N TRP A 21 5.13 -0.64 4.22
CA TRP A 21 4.70 0.08 5.41
C TRP A 21 4.02 1.37 5.00
N ILE A 22 2.88 1.66 5.63
CA ILE A 22 2.21 2.94 5.43
C ILE A 22 2.99 4.05 6.14
N LEU A 23 3.40 5.07 5.38
CA LEU A 23 3.95 6.30 5.93
C LEU A 23 2.86 7.37 6.02
N CYS A 24 2.86 8.15 7.08
CA CYS A 24 1.93 9.27 7.21
C CYS A 24 2.28 10.37 6.17
N PRO A 25 1.34 10.83 5.34
CA PRO A 25 1.62 11.83 4.30
C PRO A 25 1.98 13.21 4.85
N PHE A 26 1.59 13.53 6.08
CA PHE A 26 1.84 14.84 6.69
C PHE A 26 3.23 14.97 7.32
N CYS A 27 3.77 13.88 7.88
CA CYS A 27 5.02 13.94 8.65
C CYS A 27 6.07 12.89 8.23
N GLY A 28 5.77 12.04 7.23
CA GLY A 28 6.65 10.96 6.79
C GLY A 28 6.95 9.91 7.87
N SER A 29 6.19 9.91 8.97
CA SER A 29 6.45 8.99 10.08
C SER A 29 5.94 7.60 9.73
N LYS A 30 6.73 6.58 10.08
CA LYS A 30 6.32 5.19 9.93
C LYS A 30 5.08 4.91 10.76
N THR A 31 4.01 4.48 10.12
CA THR A 31 2.82 3.98 10.81
C THR A 31 3.06 2.53 11.23
N ARG A 32 2.34 2.06 12.25
CA ARG A 32 2.39 0.64 12.68
C ARG A 32 1.63 -0.30 11.72
N LEU A 33 1.10 0.21 10.61
CA LEU A 33 0.31 -0.54 9.65
C LEU A 33 1.20 -1.05 8.51
N LYS A 34 1.15 -2.36 8.30
CA LYS A 34 1.72 -3.05 7.15
C LYS A 34 0.59 -3.43 6.21
N ILE A 35 0.83 -3.29 4.92
CA ILE A 35 -0.10 -3.70 3.86
C ILE A 35 0.60 -4.69 2.94
N ARG A 36 -0.15 -5.70 2.48
CA ARG A 36 0.25 -6.61 1.41
C ARG A 36 -0.41 -6.20 0.10
N ASP A 37 0.04 -6.79 -0.99
CA ASP A 37 -0.53 -6.64 -2.33
C ASP A 37 -2.01 -7.06 -2.42
N ASP A 38 -2.45 -8.03 -1.62
CA ASP A 38 -3.84 -8.49 -1.53
C ASP A 38 -4.69 -7.68 -0.54
N THR A 39 -4.08 -6.78 0.23
CA THR A 39 -4.80 -6.00 1.25
C THR A 39 -5.50 -4.81 0.61
N VAL A 40 -6.82 -4.71 0.83
CA VAL A 40 -7.64 -3.55 0.47
C VAL A 40 -8.17 -2.91 1.74
N LEU A 41 -7.88 -1.62 1.94
CA LEU A 41 -8.49 -0.79 2.98
C LEU A 41 -9.27 0.34 2.33
N GLU A 42 -10.48 0.58 2.81
CA GLU A 42 -11.34 1.68 2.36
C GLU A 42 -11.83 2.45 3.58
N ASN A 43 -11.88 3.78 3.49
CA ASN A 43 -12.31 4.66 4.57
C ASN A 43 -11.62 4.39 5.92
N PHE A 44 -10.32 4.07 5.88
CA PHE A 44 -9.58 3.72 7.09
C PHE A 44 -9.03 5.00 7.75
N PRO A 45 -9.43 5.33 9.00
CA PRO A 45 -8.90 6.48 9.72
C PRO A 45 -7.48 6.21 10.21
N LEU A 46 -6.49 6.86 9.60
CA LEU A 46 -5.11 6.84 10.02
C LEU A 46 -4.85 7.97 11.02
N TYR A 47 -4.74 7.62 12.29
CA TYR A 47 -4.35 8.57 13.33
C TYR A 47 -2.83 8.72 13.41
N CYS A 48 -2.34 9.95 13.31
CA CYS A 48 -0.93 10.24 13.50
C CYS A 48 -0.68 10.95 14.84
N PRO A 49 0.05 10.34 15.81
CA PRO A 49 0.30 10.96 17.10
C PRO A 49 1.16 12.23 17.01
N LYS A 50 1.93 12.42 15.93
CA LYS A 50 2.69 13.66 15.68
C LYS A 50 1.81 14.79 15.17
N CYS A 51 0.93 14.50 14.23
CA CYS A 51 0.03 15.50 13.65
C CYS A 51 -1.17 15.78 14.55
N LYS A 52 -1.52 14.85 15.45
CA LYS A 52 -2.72 14.88 16.31
C LYS A 52 -4.03 15.00 15.53
N HIS A 53 -4.01 14.58 14.28
CA HIS A 53 -5.17 14.56 13.38
C HIS A 53 -5.31 13.15 12.80
N GLU A 54 -6.55 12.81 12.48
CA GLU A 54 -6.91 11.61 11.75
C GLU A 54 -7.10 11.92 10.27
N THR A 55 -6.61 11.04 9.41
CA THR A 55 -6.75 11.16 7.96
C THR A 55 -7.38 9.90 7.42
N LEU A 56 -8.45 10.01 6.65
CA LEU A 56 -9.02 8.86 5.96
C LEU A 56 -8.13 8.47 4.79
N ILE A 57 -7.69 7.22 4.78
CA ILE A 57 -6.90 6.63 3.70
C ILE A 57 -7.64 5.45 3.07
N ALA A 58 -7.42 5.30 1.77
CA ALA A 58 -7.71 4.09 1.01
C ALA A 58 -6.37 3.44 0.65
N VAL A 59 -6.31 2.13 0.71
CA VAL A 59 -5.19 1.35 0.18
C VAL A 59 -5.75 0.30 -0.76
N ARG A 60 -5.25 0.28 -1.99
CA ARG A 60 -5.59 -0.76 -2.98
C ARG A 60 -4.32 -1.26 -3.65
N GLN A 61 -4.01 -2.55 -3.50
CA GLN A 61 -2.83 -3.15 -4.14
C GLN A 61 -1.53 -2.37 -3.86
N LEU A 62 -1.25 -2.08 -2.58
CA LEU A 62 -0.13 -1.23 -2.13
C LEU A 62 -0.20 0.26 -2.50
N ASN A 63 -1.21 0.71 -3.24
CA ASN A 63 -1.40 2.13 -3.54
C ASN A 63 -2.15 2.82 -2.40
N LEU A 64 -1.45 3.66 -1.65
CA LEU A 64 -2.07 4.55 -0.66
C LEU A 64 -2.68 5.77 -1.34
N SER A 65 -3.94 6.04 -1.04
CA SER A 65 -4.70 7.22 -1.45
C SER A 65 -5.30 7.90 -0.22
N ILE A 66 -5.33 9.22 -0.20
CA ILE A 66 -5.95 9.99 0.87
C ILE A 66 -7.38 10.28 0.42
N ILE A 67 -8.38 9.82 1.19
CA ILE A 67 -9.80 9.97 0.86
C ILE A 67 -10.34 11.30 1.40
N GLN A 68 -9.71 11.84 2.45
CA GLN A 68 -10.10 13.17 2.92
C GLN A 68 -9.99 14.18 1.78
N GLU A 69 -11.11 14.81 1.51
CA GLU A 69 -11.18 15.97 0.61
C GLU A 69 -10.11 16.97 1.06
N PRO A 70 -9.32 17.50 0.12
CA PRO A 70 -8.46 18.62 0.43
C PRO A 70 -9.39 19.82 0.63
N ASP A 71 -9.87 20.04 1.85
CA ASP A 71 -10.19 21.42 2.21
C ASP A 71 -8.89 22.22 2.05
N ALA A 72 -8.96 23.27 1.22
CA ALA A 72 -7.87 24.15 0.79
C ALA A 72 -6.99 23.69 -0.40
N LYS A 73 -7.59 23.64 -1.60
CA LYS A 73 -7.05 24.44 -2.71
C LYS A 73 -8.00 25.59 -3.04
N THR A 74 -8.01 26.63 -2.22
CA THR A 74 -8.18 27.97 -2.80
C THR A 74 -6.80 28.48 -3.10
N GLN A 75 -6.34 28.23 -4.32
CA GLN A 75 -5.22 28.95 -4.92
C GLN A 75 -5.59 30.44 -4.88
N SER A 76 -5.12 31.11 -3.83
CA SER A 76 -5.36 32.53 -3.64
C SER A 76 -4.41 33.27 -4.57
N ARG A 77 -5.03 33.79 -5.63
CA ARG A 77 -4.68 34.87 -6.56
C ARG A 77 -3.27 35.44 -6.54
#